data_AF-A0A642C4S1-F1
#
_entry.id   AF-A0A642C4S1-F1
#
_cell.length_a   1.000
_cell.length_b   1.000
_cell.length_c   1.000
_cell.angle_alpha   90.00
_cell.angle_beta   90.00
_cell.angle_gamma   90.00
#
_symmetry.space_group_name_H-M   'P 1'
#
loop_
_entity.id
_entity.type
_entity.pdbx_description
1 polymer ?
#
loop_
_entity_poly.entity_id
_entity_poly.type
_entity_poly.pdbx_seq_one_letter_code
_entity_poly.pdbx_strand_id
1 'polypeptide(L)'
;MQADSASMPTSEYTKVTWWQIQQYFPIMDSKISADYFADHLLDESKWFTVKTTVLKEWEKKLAAYKDDEKNLHQTVTNNNDGIAFEKQGDIASAIEVYENNLRIEYPASHSYNRLMIIYHKEKRYEDEARVIKKAIEIFSSDSRYNKDVAKWKERLNKLTNK
;
A
#
# COMPACT_ATOMS: atom_id res chain seq x y z
N MET A 1 -20.49 36.57 42.22
CA MET A 1 -21.12 36.01 40.99
C MET A 1 -20.27 34.83 40.58
N GLN A 2 -20.77 33.61 40.82
CA GLN A 2 -20.11 32.37 40.42
C GLN A 2 -20.05 32.34 38.89
N ALA A 3 -18.86 32.21 38.34
CA ALA A 3 -18.68 31.76 36.98
C ALA A 3 -18.88 30.24 36.99
N ASP A 4 -19.97 29.77 36.40
CA ASP A 4 -20.21 28.36 36.19
C ASP A 4 -19.10 27.80 35.28
N SER A 5 -18.11 27.18 35.91
CA SER A 5 -17.20 26.24 35.27
C SER A 5 -18.02 24.99 34.92
N ALA A 6 -18.68 25.03 33.76
CA ALA A 6 -19.28 23.84 33.18
C ALA A 6 -18.15 22.83 32.91
N SER A 7 -18.02 21.87 33.82
CA SER A 7 -17.24 20.65 33.67
C SER A 7 -17.71 19.96 32.38
N MET A 8 -16.96 20.15 31.29
CA MET A 8 -17.20 19.46 30.03
C MET A 8 -17.25 17.95 30.29
N PRO A 9 -18.25 17.22 29.78
CA PRO A 9 -18.22 15.77 29.88
C PRO A 9 -16.97 15.28 29.16
N THR A 10 -16.05 14.67 29.90
CA THR A 10 -14.95 13.92 29.32
C THR A 10 -15.54 12.80 28.45
N SER A 11 -15.63 13.00 27.12
CA SER A 11 -15.23 12.01 26.10
C SER A 11 -15.66 12.29 24.64
N GLU A 12 -16.35 13.38 24.27
CA GLU A 12 -16.70 13.59 22.84
C GLU A 12 -15.52 14.15 22.02
N TYR A 13 -14.71 15.03 22.59
CA TYR A 13 -13.59 15.69 21.92
C TYR A 13 -12.26 15.41 22.62
N THR A 14 -11.20 15.27 21.84
CA THR A 14 -9.82 15.11 22.29
C THR A 14 -9.03 16.38 21.97
N LYS A 15 -8.30 16.89 22.95
CA LYS A 15 -7.35 18.00 22.76
C LYS A 15 -6.03 17.46 22.22
N VAL A 16 -5.51 18.09 21.17
CA VAL A 16 -4.28 17.67 20.48
C VAL A 16 -3.45 18.89 20.09
N THR A 17 -2.14 18.69 19.96
CA THR A 17 -1.21 19.70 19.48
C THR A 17 -1.10 19.69 17.96
N TRP A 18 -0.50 20.74 17.40
CA TRP A 18 -0.10 20.79 15.99
C TRP A 18 0.73 19.56 15.56
N TRP A 19 1.70 19.16 16.39
CA TRP A 19 2.56 17.99 16.12
C TRP A 19 1.79 16.68 16.05
N GLN A 20 0.71 16.56 16.80
CA GLN A 20 -0.17 15.39 16.74
C GLN A 20 -1.08 15.44 15.51
N ILE A 21 -1.62 16.60 15.14
CA ILE A 21 -2.51 16.74 13.97
C ILE A 21 -1.77 16.57 12.65
N GLN A 22 -0.59 17.18 12.50
CA GLN A 22 0.11 17.20 11.20
C GLN A 22 0.48 15.80 10.68
N GLN A 23 0.62 14.82 11.58
CA GLN A 23 0.89 13.43 11.21
C GLN A 23 -0.20 12.80 10.35
N TYR A 24 -1.43 13.33 10.42
CA TYR A 24 -2.57 12.86 9.65
C TYR A 24 -2.71 13.51 8.27
N PHE A 25 -1.86 14.48 7.92
CA PHE A 25 -1.93 15.20 6.64
C PHE A 25 -1.97 14.30 5.40
N PRO A 26 -1.23 13.18 5.32
CA PRO A 26 -1.30 12.30 4.15
C PRO A 26 -2.67 11.66 3.92
N ILE A 27 -3.52 11.56 4.96
CA ILE A 27 -4.85 10.93 4.90
C ILE A 27 -6.00 11.91 5.11
N MET A 28 -5.69 13.18 5.34
CA MET A 28 -6.65 14.22 5.64
C MET A 28 -7.03 14.97 4.38
N ASP A 29 -8.26 15.51 4.34
CA ASP A 29 -8.68 16.42 3.29
C ASP A 29 -7.72 17.62 3.21
N SER A 30 -7.39 18.04 1.99
CA SER A 30 -6.38 19.07 1.77
C SER A 30 -6.81 20.43 2.31
N LYS A 31 -8.12 20.75 2.29
CA LYS A 31 -8.65 21.98 2.86
C LYS A 31 -8.59 21.94 4.38
N ILE A 32 -9.01 20.83 4.99
CA ILE A 32 -8.93 20.67 6.46
C ILE A 32 -7.47 20.78 6.95
N SER A 33 -6.54 20.16 6.23
CA SER A 33 -5.10 20.25 6.56
C SER A 33 -4.59 21.69 6.47
N ALA A 34 -5.00 22.42 5.44
CA ALA A 34 -4.63 23.83 5.26
C ALA A 34 -5.23 24.72 6.36
N ASP A 35 -6.48 24.47 6.77
CA ASP A 35 -7.14 25.22 7.86
C ASP A 35 -6.38 25.03 9.19
N TYR A 36 -6.01 23.79 9.54
CA TYR A 36 -5.19 23.53 10.73
C TYR A 36 -3.81 24.19 10.65
N PHE A 37 -3.17 24.16 9.48
CA PHE A 37 -1.86 24.78 9.28
C PHE A 37 -1.94 26.30 9.44
N ALA A 38 -2.94 26.95 8.83
CA ALA A 38 -3.14 28.39 8.94
C ALA A 38 -3.39 28.81 10.40
N ASP A 39 -4.22 28.06 11.13
CA ASP A 39 -4.47 28.30 12.55
C ASP A 39 -3.21 28.17 13.41
N HIS A 40 -2.33 27.21 13.11
CA HIS A 40 -1.05 27.05 13.80
C HIS A 40 -0.07 28.18 13.49
N LEU A 41 -0.03 28.68 12.25
CA LEU A 41 0.81 29.82 11.89
C LEU A 41 0.40 31.13 12.58
N LEU A 42 -0.89 31.28 12.93
CA LEU A 42 -1.40 32.43 13.68
C LEU A 42 -1.08 32.34 15.18
N ASP A 43 -1.06 31.12 15.74
CA ASP A 43 -0.71 30.85 17.13
C ASP A 43 -0.03 29.49 17.26
N GLU A 44 1.29 29.50 17.38
CA GLU A 44 2.10 28.29 17.48
C GLU A 44 1.82 27.48 18.76
N SER A 45 1.24 28.12 19.78
CA SER A 45 0.88 27.50 21.06
C SER A 45 -0.53 26.92 21.09
N LYS A 46 -1.29 27.09 20.01
CA LYS A 46 -2.69 26.68 19.91
C LYS A 46 -2.88 25.17 20.11
N TRP A 47 -3.82 24.84 20.98
CA TRP A 47 -4.37 23.50 21.10
C TRP A 47 -5.60 23.37 20.22
N PHE A 48 -5.73 22.23 19.56
CA PHE A 48 -6.87 21.92 18.71
C PHE A 48 -7.78 20.91 19.41
N THR A 49 -9.07 20.98 19.12
CA THR A 49 -10.07 20.01 19.59
C THR A 49 -10.63 19.24 18.41
N VAL A 50 -10.50 17.93 18.43
CA VAL A 50 -10.99 17.03 17.38
C VAL A 50 -11.98 16.05 18.00
N LYS A 51 -13.07 15.73 17.29
CA LYS A 51 -13.99 14.67 17.75
C LYS A 51 -13.21 13.37 17.95
N THR A 52 -13.37 12.73 19.10
CA THR A 52 -12.64 11.50 19.46
C THR A 52 -12.89 10.39 18.45
N THR A 53 -14.09 10.30 17.87
CA THR A 53 -14.41 9.33 16.81
C THR A 53 -13.63 9.60 15.52
N VAL A 54 -13.55 10.86 15.09
CA VAL A 54 -12.79 11.28 13.91
C VAL A 54 -11.30 10.99 14.11
N LEU A 55 -10.76 11.26 15.30
CA LEU A 55 -9.36 10.99 15.60
C LEU A 55 -9.05 9.48 15.50
N LYS A 56 -9.92 8.62 16.05
CA LYS A 56 -9.77 7.15 15.91
C LYS A 56 -9.85 6.68 14.46
N GLU A 57 -10.70 7.31 13.64
CA GLU A 57 -10.75 7.02 12.21
C GLU A 57 -9.46 7.44 11.49
N TRP A 58 -8.90 8.60 11.84
CA TRP A 58 -7.63 9.07 11.30
C TRP A 58 -6.45 8.18 11.72
N GLU A 59 -6.42 7.70 12.97
CA GLU A 59 -5.44 6.71 13.44
C GLU A 59 -5.49 5.44 12.60
N LYS A 60 -6.69 4.90 12.35
CA LYS A 60 -6.86 3.72 11.49
C LYS A 60 -6.43 3.99 10.05
N LYS A 61 -6.83 5.13 9.47
CA LYS A 61 -6.45 5.52 8.10
C LYS A 61 -4.95 5.71 7.95
N LEU A 62 -4.31 6.36 8.93
CA LEU A 62 -2.87 6.59 8.92
C LEU A 62 -2.09 5.27 9.04
N ALA A 63 -2.57 4.33 9.86
CA ALA A 63 -1.98 3.01 9.95
C ALA A 63 -2.07 2.26 8.60
N ALA A 64 -3.23 2.29 7.95
CA ALA A 64 -3.41 1.69 6.62
C ALA A 64 -2.54 2.37 5.55
N TYR A 65 -2.44 3.70 5.56
CA TYR A 65 -1.58 4.46 4.64
C TYR A 65 -0.11 4.08 4.79
N LYS A 66 0.39 3.98 6.03
CA LYS A 66 1.78 3.58 6.29
C LYS A 66 2.07 2.15 5.84
N ASP A 67 1.11 1.25 6.02
CA ASP A 67 1.25 -0.13 5.55
C ASP A 67 1.27 -0.20 4.01
N ASP A 68 0.37 0.52 3.34
CA ASP A 68 0.33 0.64 1.88
C ASP A 68 1.65 1.23 1.32
N GLU A 69 2.13 2.33 1.91
CA GLU A 69 3.40 2.98 1.53
C GLU A 69 4.59 2.04 1.71
N LYS A 70 4.64 1.31 2.83
CA LYS A 70 5.68 0.32 3.10
C LYS A 70 5.65 -0.81 2.07
N ASN A 71 4.47 -1.35 1.77
CA ASN A 71 4.30 -2.44 0.82
C ASN A 71 4.63 -1.99 -0.60
N LEU A 72 4.25 -0.78 -1.00
CA LEU A 72 4.66 -0.14 -2.25
C LEU A 72 6.18 -0.02 -2.33
N HIS A 73 6.82 0.55 -1.30
CA HIS A 73 8.27 0.76 -1.28
C HIS A 73 9.05 -0.55 -1.38
N GLN A 74 8.63 -1.58 -0.63
CA GLN A 74 9.25 -2.90 -0.68
C GLN A 74 9.05 -3.55 -2.06
N THR A 75 7.86 -3.40 -2.66
CA THR A 75 7.55 -3.93 -3.98
C THR A 75 8.44 -3.32 -5.07
N VAL A 76 8.63 -2.01 -5.03
CA VAL A 76 9.51 -1.28 -5.95
C VAL A 76 10.97 -1.69 -5.75
N THR A 77 11.42 -1.79 -4.50
CA THR A 77 12.79 -2.21 -4.16
C THR A 77 13.09 -3.60 -4.72
N ASN A 78 12.24 -4.59 -4.40
CA ASN A 78 12.37 -5.96 -4.92
C ASN A 78 12.35 -6.02 -6.46
N ASN A 79 11.53 -5.20 -7.12
CA ASN A 79 11.52 -5.14 -8.58
C ASN A 79 12.84 -4.60 -9.14
N ASN A 80 13.39 -3.54 -8.55
CA ASN A 80 14.65 -2.95 -8.98
C ASN A 80 15.82 -3.92 -8.75
N ASP A 81 15.85 -4.58 -7.60
CA ASP A 81 16.86 -5.60 -7.29
C ASP A 81 16.76 -6.78 -8.25
N GLY A 82 15.54 -7.26 -8.52
CA GLY A 82 15.31 -8.35 -9.48
C GLY A 82 15.82 -7.99 -10.88
N ILE A 83 15.55 -6.77 -11.34
CA ILE A 83 16.07 -6.27 -12.63
C ILE A 83 17.61 -6.22 -12.61
N ALA A 84 18.22 -5.80 -11.50
CA ALA A 84 19.67 -5.73 -11.36
C ALA A 84 20.32 -7.12 -11.36
N PHE A 85 19.73 -8.10 -10.66
CA PHE A 85 20.20 -9.49 -10.65
C PHE A 85 20.07 -10.13 -12.03
N GLU A 86 18.95 -9.94 -12.73
CA GLU A 86 18.78 -10.46 -14.11
C GLU A 86 19.83 -9.89 -15.07
N LYS A 87 20.20 -8.60 -14.94
CA LYS A 87 21.26 -7.98 -15.75
C LYS A 87 22.64 -8.58 -15.47
N GLN A 88 22.87 -9.07 -14.25
CA GLN A 88 24.11 -9.72 -13.84
C GLN A 88 24.14 -11.22 -14.20
N GLY A 89 23.01 -11.78 -14.66
CA GLY A 89 22.85 -13.20 -14.92
C GLY A 89 22.56 -14.03 -13.66
N ASP A 90 22.38 -13.39 -12.50
CA ASP A 90 22.00 -14.06 -11.26
C ASP A 90 20.48 -14.28 -11.21
N ILE A 91 20.02 -15.29 -11.94
CA ILE A 91 18.59 -15.60 -12.04
C ILE A 91 18.02 -16.11 -10.71
N ALA A 92 18.83 -16.77 -9.89
CA ALA A 92 18.39 -17.31 -8.59
C ALA A 92 18.00 -16.17 -7.62
N SER A 93 18.86 -15.17 -7.46
CA SER A 93 18.54 -14.00 -6.62
C SER A 93 17.42 -13.15 -7.21
N ALA A 94 17.30 -13.06 -8.54
CA ALA A 94 16.17 -12.40 -9.18
C ALA A 94 14.82 -13.09 -8.85
N ILE A 95 14.78 -14.42 -8.90
CA ILE A 95 13.59 -15.18 -8.52
C ILE A 95 13.23 -14.91 -7.06
N GLU A 96 14.20 -14.95 -6.15
CA GLU A 96 13.97 -14.74 -4.71
C GLU A 96 13.27 -13.40 -4.45
N VAL A 97 13.81 -12.29 -4.96
CA VAL A 97 13.23 -10.96 -4.72
C VAL A 97 11.88 -10.77 -5.42
N TYR A 98 11.68 -11.35 -6.62
CA TYR A 98 10.37 -11.29 -7.27
C TYR A 98 9.32 -12.13 -6.53
N GLU A 99 9.67 -13.29 -5.95
CA GLU A 99 8.76 -14.09 -5.11
C GLU A 99 8.41 -13.37 -3.81
N ASN A 100 9.28 -12.50 -3.28
CA ASN A 100 8.93 -11.63 -2.16
C ASN A 100 7.73 -10.74 -2.51
N ASN A 101 7.66 -10.23 -3.74
CA ASN A 101 6.50 -9.43 -4.18
C ASN A 101 5.22 -10.25 -4.27
N LEU A 102 5.30 -11.54 -4.58
CA LEU A 102 4.14 -12.44 -4.54
C LEU A 102 3.62 -12.68 -3.12
N ARG A 103 4.48 -12.56 -2.11
CA ARG A 103 4.10 -12.61 -0.68
C ARG A 103 3.52 -11.30 -0.17
N ILE A 104 3.98 -10.16 -0.71
CA ILE A 104 3.49 -8.83 -0.36
C ILE A 104 2.11 -8.57 -1.00
N GLU A 105 1.87 -9.15 -2.18
CA GLU A 105 0.59 -9.05 -2.91
C GLU A 105 0.17 -7.61 -3.25
N TYR A 106 1.12 -6.67 -3.25
CA TYR A 106 0.87 -5.32 -3.72
C TYR A 106 0.50 -5.37 -5.21
N PRO A 107 -0.51 -4.63 -5.68
CA PRO A 107 -1.04 -4.74 -7.03
C PRO A 107 -0.13 -4.08 -8.09
N ALA A 108 1.07 -4.65 -8.27
CA ALA A 108 2.04 -4.31 -9.31
C ALA A 108 2.47 -5.58 -10.07
N SER A 109 2.20 -5.65 -11.38
CA SER A 109 2.31 -6.89 -12.16
C SER A 109 3.72 -7.27 -12.62
N HIS A 110 4.73 -6.43 -12.36
CA HIS A 110 6.08 -6.60 -12.90
C HIS A 110 6.71 -7.94 -12.51
N SER A 111 6.85 -8.22 -11.20
CA SER A 111 7.45 -9.45 -10.67
C SER A 111 6.73 -10.70 -11.16
N TYR A 112 5.39 -10.70 -11.18
CA TYR A 112 4.57 -11.79 -11.71
C TYR A 112 4.93 -12.11 -13.17
N ASN A 113 4.99 -11.09 -14.03
CA ASN A 113 5.35 -11.26 -15.43
C ASN A 113 6.78 -11.75 -15.62
N ARG A 114 7.73 -11.27 -14.80
CA ARG A 114 9.13 -11.73 -14.84
C ARG A 114 9.25 -13.19 -14.42
N LEU A 115 8.65 -13.59 -13.31
CA LEU A 115 8.64 -14.97 -12.85
C LEU A 115 8.03 -15.92 -13.86
N MET A 116 6.93 -15.55 -14.52
CA MET A 116 6.35 -16.36 -15.61
C MET A 116 7.34 -16.59 -16.74
N ILE A 117 8.12 -15.57 -17.14
CA ILE A 117 9.13 -15.69 -18.19
C ILE A 117 10.31 -16.56 -17.73
N ILE A 118 10.80 -16.33 -16.51
CA ILE A 118 11.94 -17.04 -15.95
C ILE A 118 11.62 -18.53 -15.80
N TYR A 119 10.52 -18.87 -15.12
CA TYR A 119 10.10 -20.26 -14.91
C TYR A 119 9.82 -20.99 -16.22
N HIS A 120 9.27 -20.30 -17.21
CA HIS A 120 9.08 -20.88 -18.54
C HIS A 120 10.41 -21.27 -19.20
N LYS A 121 11.41 -20.37 -19.14
CA LYS A 121 12.75 -20.63 -19.72
C LYS A 121 13.47 -21.77 -18.99
N GLU A 122 13.27 -21.89 -17.69
CA GLU A 122 13.81 -22.98 -16.87
C GLU A 122 12.99 -24.28 -16.98
N LYS A 123 11.91 -24.29 -17.76
CA LYS A 123 10.96 -25.43 -17.89
C LYS A 123 10.30 -25.83 -16.57
N ARG A 124 10.19 -24.91 -15.62
CA ARG A 124 9.52 -25.06 -14.32
C ARG A 124 8.04 -24.68 -14.46
N TYR A 125 7.29 -25.49 -15.20
CA TYR A 125 5.92 -25.14 -15.60
C TYR A 125 4.93 -25.14 -14.45
N GLU A 126 5.17 -25.95 -13.41
CA GLU A 126 4.36 -25.98 -12.19
C GLU A 126 4.46 -24.66 -11.42
N ASP A 127 5.69 -24.12 -11.31
CA ASP A 127 5.93 -22.80 -10.70
C ASP A 127 5.32 -21.68 -11.53
N GLU A 128 5.50 -21.73 -12.86
CA GLU A 128 4.87 -20.78 -13.78
C GLU A 128 3.34 -20.76 -13.61
N ALA A 129 2.71 -21.95 -13.56
CA ALA A 129 1.27 -22.07 -13.35
C ALA A 129 0.82 -21.53 -11.98
N ARG A 130 1.59 -21.75 -10.91
CA ARG A 130 1.33 -21.15 -9.58
C ARG A 130 1.34 -19.63 -9.65
N VAL A 131 2.36 -19.04 -10.27
CA VAL A 131 2.48 -17.58 -10.43
C VAL A 131 1.31 -17.01 -11.23
N ILE A 132 0.92 -17.68 -12.33
CA ILE A 132 -0.22 -17.25 -13.16
C ILE A 132 -1.53 -17.27 -12.36
N LYS A 133 -1.79 -18.34 -11.62
CA LYS A 133 -2.99 -18.44 -10.77
C LYS A 133 -3.03 -17.31 -9.74
N LYS A 134 -1.91 -17.04 -9.07
CA LYS A 134 -1.82 -15.96 -8.09
C LYS A 134 -1.99 -14.57 -8.72
N ALA A 135 -1.43 -14.34 -9.91
CA ALA A 135 -1.67 -13.09 -10.64
C ALA A 135 -3.16 -12.90 -10.95
N ILE A 136 -3.83 -13.93 -11.46
CA ILE A 136 -5.28 -13.83 -11.76
C ILE A 136 -6.10 -13.55 -10.49
N GLU A 137 -5.76 -14.19 -9.36
CA GLU A 137 -6.41 -13.94 -8.07
C GLU A 137 -6.32 -12.47 -7.65
N ILE A 138 -5.11 -11.90 -7.62
CA ILE A 138 -4.85 -10.54 -7.14
C ILE A 138 -5.43 -9.46 -8.07
N PHE A 139 -5.31 -9.66 -9.39
CA PHE A 139 -5.57 -8.59 -10.36
C PHE A 139 -6.95 -8.66 -11.03
N SER A 140 -7.73 -9.71 -10.82
CA SER A 140 -9.02 -9.90 -11.53
C SER A 140 -10.13 -8.91 -11.13
N SER A 141 -10.03 -8.30 -9.95
CA SER A 141 -11.01 -7.32 -9.48
C SER A 141 -10.78 -5.92 -10.05
N ASP A 142 -9.59 -5.66 -10.59
CA ASP A 142 -9.17 -4.34 -11.06
C ASP A 142 -9.20 -4.28 -12.60
N SER A 143 -10.12 -3.46 -13.11
CA SER A 143 -10.36 -3.32 -14.55
C SER A 143 -9.14 -2.84 -15.35
N ARG A 144 -8.17 -2.19 -14.69
CA ARG A 144 -6.90 -1.78 -15.31
C ARG A 144 -6.10 -2.98 -15.83
N TYR A 145 -6.26 -4.15 -15.21
CA TYR A 145 -5.51 -5.37 -15.54
C TYR A 145 -6.29 -6.36 -16.41
N ASN A 146 -7.51 -6.05 -16.86
CA ASN A 146 -8.35 -6.98 -17.64
C ASN A 146 -7.61 -7.60 -18.85
N LYS A 147 -6.80 -6.81 -19.56
CA LYS A 147 -6.02 -7.30 -20.70
C LYS A 147 -4.92 -8.28 -20.29
N ASP A 148 -4.25 -8.02 -19.17
CA ASP A 148 -3.19 -8.90 -18.66
C ASP A 148 -3.78 -10.18 -18.09
N VAL A 149 -4.88 -10.10 -17.33
CA VAL A 149 -5.63 -11.26 -16.82
C VAL A 149 -6.10 -12.17 -17.95
N ALA A 150 -6.59 -11.61 -19.07
CA ALA A 150 -6.96 -12.42 -20.24
C ALA A 150 -5.75 -13.17 -20.83
N LYS A 151 -4.60 -12.50 -20.99
CA LYS A 151 -3.36 -13.13 -21.47
C LYS A 151 -2.86 -14.22 -20.53
N TRP A 152 -2.92 -13.97 -19.22
CA TRP A 152 -2.50 -14.95 -18.21
C TRP A 152 -3.40 -16.18 -18.22
N LYS A 153 -4.73 -16.03 -18.36
CA LYS A 153 -5.66 -17.15 -18.53
C LYS A 153 -5.33 -17.99 -19.78
N GLU A 154 -5.08 -17.34 -20.91
CA GLU A 154 -4.67 -18.04 -22.14
C GLU A 154 -3.35 -18.79 -21.95
N ARG A 155 -2.37 -18.15 -21.30
CA ARG A 155 -1.07 -18.76 -20.99
C ARG A 155 -1.22 -19.98 -20.09
N LEU A 156 -2.06 -19.91 -19.05
CA LEU A 156 -2.35 -21.04 -18.17
C LEU A 156 -2.95 -22.22 -18.92
N ASN A 157 -3.93 -21.96 -19.79
CA ASN A 157 -4.57 -23.01 -20.60
C ASN A 157 -3.58 -23.72 -21.51
N LYS A 158 -2.60 -23.00 -22.07
CA LYS A 158 -1.53 -23.59 -22.90
C LYS A 158 -0.57 -24.48 -22.11
N LEU A 159 -0.36 -24.21 -20.82
CA LEU A 159 0.47 -25.04 -19.95
C LEU A 159 -0.26 -26.33 -19.53
N THR A 160 -1.58 -26.26 -19.29
CA THR A 160 -2.37 -27.40 -18.82
C THR A 160 -2.81 -28.35 -19.92
N ASN A 161 -2.88 -27.88 -21.16
CA ASN A 161 -3.33 -28.68 -22.32
C ASN A 161 -2.17 -29.30 -23.12
N LYS A 162 -0.97 -29.33 -22.53
CA LYS A 162 0.24 -29.96 -23.08
C LYS A 162 0.44 -31.32 -22.44
#